data_AF-A0A3D1H6D4-F1
#
_entry.id   AF-A0A3D1H6D4-F1
#
_cell.length_a   1.000
_cell.length_b   1.000
_cell.length_c   1.000
_cell.angle_alpha   90.00
_cell.angle_beta   90.00
_cell.angle_gamma   90.00
#
_symmetry.space_group_name_H-M   'P 1'
#
loop_
_entity.id
_entity.type
_entity.pdbx_description
1 polymer ?
#
loop_
_entity_poly.entity_id
_entity_poly.type
_entity_poly.pdbx_seq_one_letter_code
_entity_poly.pdbx_strand_id
1 'polypeptide(L)' 'MNLLEERDYYKPFNYPWAFEFYKKQQQMHWLPEEVPLQDDIKDYKEKLTPANRALVDNIFRFFTQADVDVCCG' A
#
# COMPACT_ATOMS: atom_id res chain seq x y z
N MET A 1 -27.73 15.82 -4.38
CA MET A 1 -26.83 14.96 -5.18
C MET A 1 -26.53 13.73 -4.38
N ASN A 2 -27.02 12.61 -4.88
CA ASN A 2 -26.78 11.28 -4.34
C ASN A 2 -25.46 10.72 -4.90
N LEU A 3 -24.82 9.82 -4.18
CA LEU A 3 -23.59 9.14 -4.61
C LEU A 3 -23.81 8.31 -5.89
N LEU A 4 -25.02 7.81 -6.07
CA LEU A 4 -25.39 6.93 -7.18
C LEU A 4 -25.94 7.68 -8.41
N GLU A 5 -25.95 9.01 -8.38
CA GLU A 5 -26.40 9.84 -9.50
C GLU A 5 -25.19 10.35 -10.30
N GLU A 6 -25.17 10.08 -11.61
CA GLU A 6 -24.13 10.56 -12.52
C GLU A 6 -24.20 12.07 -12.75
N ARG A 7 -23.07 12.66 -13.14
CA ARG A 7 -22.91 14.09 -13.38
C ARG A 7 -21.98 14.35 -14.56
N ASP A 8 -22.30 15.36 -15.36
CA ASP A 8 -21.63 15.71 -16.62
C ASP A 8 -20.60 16.87 -16.51
N TYR A 9 -20.43 17.45 -15.31
CA TYR A 9 -19.45 18.52 -15.05
C TYR A 9 -18.41 18.11 -14.01
N TYR A 10 -17.23 18.74 -14.06
CA TYR A 10 -16.09 18.41 -13.18
C TYR A 10 -16.14 19.11 -11.82
N LYS A 11 -16.51 20.40 -11.77
CA LYS A 11 -16.58 21.22 -10.54
C LYS A 11 -17.89 22.02 -10.49
N PRO A 12 -18.40 22.39 -9.29
CA PRO A 12 -17.83 22.13 -7.95
C PRO A 12 -17.91 20.65 -7.56
N PHE A 13 -17.07 20.20 -6.62
CA PHE A 13 -17.12 18.82 -6.14
C PHE A 13 -18.23 18.64 -5.10
N ASN A 14 -19.04 17.58 -5.27
CA ASN A 14 -20.07 17.21 -4.30
C ASN A 14 -19.48 16.65 -3.00
N TYR A 15 -18.30 16.05 -3.11
CA TYR A 15 -17.55 15.44 -2.00
C TYR A 15 -16.12 16.00 -1.93
N PRO A 16 -15.92 17.26 -1.50
CA PRO A 16 -14.59 17.88 -1.47
C PRO A 16 -13.57 17.11 -0.63
N TRP A 17 -14.03 16.42 0.43
CA TRP A 17 -13.19 15.60 1.30
C TRP A 17 -12.47 14.47 0.56
N ALA A 18 -13.07 13.92 -0.51
CA ALA A 18 -12.46 12.85 -1.30
C ALA A 18 -11.21 13.36 -2.02
N PHE A 19 -11.25 14.61 -2.52
CA PHE A 19 -10.09 15.25 -3.13
C PHE A 19 -8.98 15.55 -2.12
N GLU A 20 -9.35 15.86 -0.86
CA GLU A 20 -8.37 16.02 0.20
C GLU A 20 -7.67 14.71 0.57
N PHE A 21 -8.36 13.56 0.53
CA PHE A 21 -7.69 12.25 0.68
C PHE A 21 -6.79 11.89 -0.50
N TYR A 22 -7.20 12.21 -1.73
CA TYR A 22 -6.32 12.07 -2.89
C TYR A 22 -5.00 12.85 -2.69
N LYS A 23 -5.08 14.12 -2.30
CA LYS A 23 -3.88 14.93 -2.01
C LYS A 23 -3.01 14.31 -0.91
N LYS A 24 -3.62 13.85 0.19
CA LYS A 24 -2.89 13.19 1.28
C LYS A 24 -2.18 11.93 0.79
N GLN A 25 -2.84 11.12 -0.03
CA GLN A 25 -2.23 9.93 -0.62
C GLN A 25 -1.02 10.29 -1.49
N GLN A 26 -1.13 11.32 -2.32
CA GLN A 26 -0.01 11.80 -3.15
C GLN A 26 1.18 12.29 -2.31
N GLN A 27 0.92 12.92 -1.16
CA GLN A 27 1.96 13.37 -0.22
C GLN A 27 2.68 12.20 0.48
N MET A 28 2.09 11.01 0.51
CA MET A 28 2.67 9.80 1.10
C MET A 28 3.30 8.87 0.05
N HIS A 29 3.46 9.33 -1.19
CA HIS A 29 4.12 8.56 -2.23
C HIS A 29 5.61 8.37 -1.88
N TRP A 30 6.08 7.13 -1.99
CA TRP A 30 7.47 6.74 -1.78
C TRP A 30 7.80 5.58 -2.74
N LEU A 31 9.08 5.39 -3.02
CA LEU A 31 9.58 4.29 -3.87
C LEU A 31 10.39 3.29 -3.04
N PRO A 32 10.28 1.98 -3.28
CA PRO A 32 11.06 0.96 -2.57
C PRO A 32 12.57 1.21 -2.56
N GLU A 33 13.10 1.77 -3.65
CA GLU A 33 14.52 2.10 -3.81
C GLU A 33 15.02 3.18 -2.84
N GLU A 34 14.12 3.96 -2.23
CA GLU A 34 14.45 4.99 -1.24
C GLU A 34 14.80 4.38 0.13
N VAL A 35 14.46 3.10 0.36
CA VAL A 35 14.66 2.42 1.65
C VAL A 35 15.80 1.39 1.53
N PRO A 36 16.95 1.60 2.19
CA PRO A 36 18.03 0.63 2.19
C PRO A 36 17.69 -0.58 3.06
N LEU A 37 17.71 -1.79 2.49
CA LEU A 37 17.35 -3.05 3.18
C LEU A 37 18.55 -3.97 3.48
N GLN A 38 19.79 -3.46 3.38
CA GLN A 38 20.99 -4.32 3.50
C GLN A 38 21.11 -4.97 4.88
N ASP A 39 20.83 -4.21 5.94
CA ASP A 39 20.88 -4.71 7.31
C ASP A 39 19.74 -5.70 7.57
N ASP A 40 18.53 -5.45 7.06
CA ASP A 40 17.38 -6.35 7.14
C ASP A 40 17.68 -7.70 6.46
N ILE A 41 18.33 -7.68 5.29
CA ILE A 41 18.75 -8.89 4.58
C ILE A 41 19.77 -9.69 5.41
N LYS A 42 20.72 -9.00 6.05
CA LYS A 42 21.71 -9.64 6.93
C LYS A 42 21.03 -10.27 8.14
N ASP A 43 20.14 -9.54 8.80
CA ASP A 43 19.41 -9.99 9.98
C ASP A 43 18.50 -11.18 9.67
N TYR A 44 17.80 -11.10 8.53
CA TYR A 44 17.05 -12.21 8.01
C TYR A 44 17.93 -13.44 7.84
N LYS A 45 19.13 -13.33 7.27
CA LYS A 45 20.05 -14.47 7.04
C LYS A 45 20.69 -15.00 8.32
N GLU A 46 21.22 -14.14 9.17
CA GLU A 46 22.14 -14.53 10.25
C GLU A 46 21.48 -14.60 11.62
N LYS A 47 20.42 -13.81 11.89
CA LYS A 47 19.84 -13.65 13.23
C LYS A 47 18.52 -14.39 13.43
N LEU A 48 17.77 -14.65 12.36
CA LEU A 48 16.49 -15.34 12.48
C LEU A 48 16.65 -16.86 12.61
N THR A 49 15.98 -17.41 13.61
CA THR A 49 15.79 -18.87 13.73
C THR A 49 14.94 -19.39 12.57
N PRO A 50 15.00 -20.70 12.24
CA PRO A 50 14.20 -21.27 11.17
C PRO A 50 12.69 -21.02 11.31
N ALA A 51 12.16 -21.08 12.54
CA ALA A 51 10.75 -20.83 12.81
C ALA A 51 10.35 -19.36 12.57
N ASN A 52 11.17 -18.41 13.02
CA ASN A 52 10.90 -16.99 12.81
C ASN A 52 10.99 -16.62 11.33
N ARG A 53 11.95 -17.20 10.61
CA ARG A 53 12.07 -17.03 9.16
C ARG A 53 10.81 -17.51 8.43
N ALA A 54 10.34 -18.72 8.76
CA ALA A 54 9.13 -19.26 8.17
C ALA A 54 7.88 -18.40 8.45
N LEU A 55 7.78 -17.81 9.65
CA LEU A 55 6.73 -16.85 9.98
C LEU A 55 6.79 -15.61 9.07
N VAL A 56 7.97 -14.98 8.97
CA VAL A 56 8.19 -13.78 8.14
C VAL A 56 7.90 -14.08 6.66
N ASP A 57 8.34 -15.23 6.15
CA ASP A 57 8.07 -15.64 4.77
C ASP A 57 6.56 -15.76 4.47
N ASN A 58 5.80 -16.31 5.41
CA ASN A 58 4.35 -16.43 5.26
C ASN A 58 3.66 -15.06 5.35
N ILE A 59 4.15 -14.16 6.19
CA ILE A 59 3.64 -12.77 6.26
C ILE A 59 3.90 -12.06 4.92
N PHE A 60 5.10 -12.15 4.36
CA PHE A 60 5.41 -11.54 3.06
C PHE A 60 4.54 -12.11 1.94
N ARG A 61 4.35 -13.43 1.87
CA ARG A 61 3.46 -14.05 0.88
C ARG A 61 2.02 -13.57 0.99
N PHE A 62 1.52 -13.39 2.22
CA PHE A 62 0.18 -12.89 2.42
C PHE A 62 0.04 -11.47 1.88
N PHE A 63 0.95 -10.56 2.24
CA PHE A 63 0.89 -9.17 1.78
C PHE A 63 1.06 -9.06 0.26
N THR A 64 1.99 -9.80 -0.35
CA THR A 64 2.15 -9.74 -1.81
C THR A 64 0.95 -10.29 -2.57
N GLN A 65 0.28 -11.32 -2.05
CA GLN A 65 -0.95 -11.83 -2.67
C GLN A 65 -2.13 -10.87 -2.46
N ALA A 66 -2.31 -10.35 -1.25
CA ALA A 66 -3.37 -9.39 -0.95
C ALA A 66 -3.23 -8.12 -1.79
N ASP A 67 -2.01 -7.63 -2.01
CA ASP A 67 -1.74 -6.46 -2.84
C ASP A 67 -2.12 -6.70 -4.32
N VAL A 68 -1.87 -7.91 -4.85
CA VAL A 68 -2.32 -8.29 -6.20
C VAL A 68 -3.85 -8.28 -6.28
N ASP A 69 -4.53 -8.87 -5.30
CA ASP A 69 -5.99 -8.97 -5.29
C ASP A 69 -6.65 -7.57 -5.20
N VAL A 70 -6.07 -6.65 -4.43
CA VAL A 70 -6.57 -5.26 -4.30
C VAL A 70 -6.28 -4.42 -5.54
N CYS A 71 -5.13 -4.61 -6.19
CA CYS A 71 -4.74 -3.86 -7.39
C CYS A 71 -5.51 -4.30 -8.64
N CYS A 72 -5.86 -5.59 -8.74
CA CYS A 72 -6.61 -6.17 -9.86
C CYS A 72 -8.14 -6.17 -9.67
N GLY A 73 -8.64 -5.55 -8.60
CA GLY A 73 -10.08 -5.37 -8.31
C GLY A 73 -10.76 -4.32 -9.17
#